data_AF-A0A645HHY2-F1
#
_entry.id   AF-A0A645HHY2-F1
#
_cell.length_a   1.000
_cell.length_b   1.000
_cell.length_c   1.000
_cell.angle_alpha   90.00
_cell.angle_beta   90.00
_cell.angle_gamma   90.00
#
_symmetry.space_group_name_H-M   'P 1'
#
loop_
_entity.id
_entity.type
_entity.pdbx_description
1 polymer ?
#
loop_
_entity_poly.entity_id
_entity_poly.type
_entity_poly.pdbx_seq_one_letter_code
_entity_poly.pdbx_strand_id
1 'polypeptide(L)'
;MVIIGPRGLKRIISSLLIIAGEISFDIEFIEADGGETFNFNGYTIKPVLGDHRINVFAYRVDIKRRGKFDVKKAEANNVPKTIWSKLQKEGETILNGIKYTSEMVLGNERKGISVTYCTDTRPKYEIVDLARKSDLFVCEGMYGDDEKLPKAIEYKHMLFSEAANMAHLAEVSELWLTHFSPSILDPAEYSSFASEIFENTVIGTDRMTKTICFDKAT
;
A
#
# COMPACT_ATOMS: atom_id res chain seq x y z
N MET A 1 16.27 -10.08 4.75
CA MET A 1 15.11 -9.86 3.86
C MET A 1 13.86 -10.25 4.61
N VAL A 2 12.78 -9.47 4.54
CA VAL A 2 11.50 -9.82 5.16
C VAL A 2 10.51 -10.22 4.07
N ILE A 3 9.82 -11.34 4.25
CA ILE A 3 8.76 -11.79 3.33
C ILE A 3 7.47 -11.93 4.13
N ILE A 4 6.43 -11.23 3.70
CA ILE A 4 5.11 -11.21 4.33
C ILE A 4 4.13 -11.90 3.39
N GLY A 5 3.33 -12.83 3.90
CA GLY A 5 2.37 -13.57 3.08
C GLY A 5 1.44 -14.46 3.91
N PRO A 6 0.60 -15.28 3.27
CA PRO A 6 -0.32 -16.17 3.98
C PRO A 6 0.41 -17.27 4.75
N ARG A 7 -0.30 -17.85 5.72
CA ARG A 7 0.13 -19.09 6.39
C ARG A 7 0.53 -20.16 5.37
N GLY A 8 1.69 -20.79 5.61
CA GLY A 8 2.31 -21.75 4.71
C GLY A 8 3.44 -21.16 3.86
N LEU A 9 3.61 -19.82 3.84
CA LEU A 9 4.72 -19.13 3.18
C LEU A 9 6.07 -19.71 3.60
N LYS A 10 6.32 -19.82 4.92
CA LYS A 10 7.60 -20.31 5.42
C LYS A 10 7.86 -21.74 4.96
N ARG A 11 6.82 -22.59 5.01
CA ARG A 11 6.92 -23.98 4.57
C ARG A 11 7.27 -24.08 3.09
N ILE A 12 6.61 -23.31 2.22
CA ILE A 12 6.86 -23.32 0.78
C ILE A 12 8.29 -22.87 0.49
N ILE A 13 8.69 -21.70 1.00
CA ILE A 13 10.00 -21.15 0.68
C ILE A 13 11.11 -22.03 1.27
N SER A 14 11.00 -22.48 2.52
CA SER A 14 11.98 -23.40 3.09
C SER A 14 12.10 -24.70 2.29
N SER A 15 11.00 -25.21 1.72
CA SER A 15 11.04 -26.42 0.88
C SER A 15 11.75 -26.16 -0.46
N LEU A 16 11.52 -25.00 -1.08
CA LEU A 16 12.20 -24.62 -2.32
C LEU A 16 13.72 -24.47 -2.11
N LEU A 17 14.13 -23.92 -0.97
CA LEU A 17 15.56 -23.75 -0.64
C LEU A 17 16.32 -25.06 -0.44
N ILE A 18 15.64 -26.17 -0.14
CA ILE A 18 16.28 -27.50 -0.11
C ILE A 18 16.89 -27.84 -1.47
N ILE A 19 16.22 -27.47 -2.56
CA ILE A 19 16.68 -27.73 -3.93
C ILE A 19 17.54 -26.58 -4.45
N ALA A 20 17.14 -25.34 -4.19
CA ALA A 20 17.82 -24.16 -4.70
C ALA A 20 19.15 -23.85 -4.00
N GLY A 21 19.37 -24.39 -2.79
CA GLY A 21 20.56 -24.15 -1.97
C GLY A 21 20.40 -22.98 -1.01
N GLU A 22 21.50 -22.67 -0.32
CA GLU A 22 21.55 -21.60 0.68
C GLU A 22 21.60 -20.20 0.06
N ILE A 23 21.05 -19.23 0.78
CA ILE A 23 21.05 -17.83 0.40
C ILE A 23 22.02 -17.08 1.32
N SER A 24 22.75 -16.11 0.77
CA SER A 24 23.79 -15.35 1.49
C SER A 24 23.26 -14.31 2.50
N PHE A 25 21.98 -14.36 2.84
CA PHE A 25 21.34 -13.41 3.75
C PHE A 25 20.18 -14.05 4.50
N ASP A 26 19.89 -13.52 5.68
CA ASP A 26 18.78 -14.01 6.51
C ASP A 26 17.42 -13.66 5.90
N ILE A 27 16.50 -14.62 5.99
CA ILE A 27 15.09 -14.44 5.61
C ILE A 27 14.23 -14.52 6.86
N GLU A 28 13.51 -13.43 7.13
CA GLU A 28 12.45 -13.38 8.12
C GLU A 28 11.11 -13.61 7.42
N PHE A 29 10.35 -14.60 7.90
CA PHE A 29 9.02 -14.92 7.38
C PHE A 29 7.95 -14.40 8.33
N ILE A 30 7.00 -13.64 7.80
CA ILE A 30 5.83 -13.17 8.53
C ILE A 30 4.59 -13.75 7.85
N GLU A 31 3.97 -14.71 8.52
CA GLU A 31 2.71 -15.30 8.08
C GLU A 31 1.56 -14.47 8.66
N ALA A 32 0.91 -13.67 7.80
CA ALA A 32 -0.19 -12.80 8.16
C ALA A 32 -1.54 -13.53 8.08
N ASP A 33 -2.46 -13.13 8.95
CA ASP A 33 -3.86 -13.57 8.97
C ASP A 33 -4.82 -12.45 8.52
N GLY A 34 -4.35 -11.20 8.41
CA GLY A 34 -5.12 -10.03 8.00
C GLY A 34 -5.53 -9.17 9.20
N GLY A 35 -5.46 -7.84 9.03
CA GLY A 35 -5.78 -6.87 10.08
C GLY A 35 -4.61 -6.46 10.95
N GLU A 36 -3.44 -7.09 10.80
CA GLU A 36 -2.22 -6.64 11.45
C GLU A 36 -1.71 -5.31 10.85
N THR A 37 -0.78 -4.67 11.53
CA THR A 37 -0.05 -3.53 11.00
C THR A 37 1.43 -3.72 11.28
N PHE A 38 2.23 -3.75 10.22
CA PHE A 38 3.67 -3.89 10.32
C PHE A 38 4.37 -2.57 10.07
N ASN A 39 5.50 -2.33 10.73
CA ASN A 39 6.32 -1.14 10.54
C ASN A 39 7.75 -1.54 10.23
N PHE A 40 8.26 -1.14 9.06
CA PHE A 40 9.63 -1.43 8.62
C PHE A 40 10.24 -0.19 8.01
N ASN A 41 11.40 0.27 8.49
CA ASN A 41 12.20 1.32 7.83
C ASN A 41 11.40 2.57 7.39
N GLY A 42 10.41 3.01 8.17
CA GLY A 42 9.56 4.16 7.86
C GLY A 42 8.31 3.88 7.01
N TYR A 43 8.11 2.63 6.60
CA TYR A 43 6.91 2.12 5.95
C TYR A 43 5.97 1.50 6.98
N THR A 44 4.67 1.80 6.85
CA THR A 44 3.60 1.09 7.55
C THR A 44 2.87 0.22 6.53
N ILE A 45 2.79 -1.09 6.78
CA ILE A 45 2.19 -2.08 5.87
C ILE A 45 0.96 -2.70 6.55
N LYS A 46 -0.18 -2.72 5.86
CA LYS A 46 -1.43 -3.30 6.36
C LYS A 46 -2.00 -4.31 5.37
N PRO A 47 -2.03 -5.61 5.69
CA PRO A 47 -2.75 -6.60 4.91
C PRO A 47 -4.24 -6.65 5.26
N VAL A 48 -5.08 -6.88 4.25
CA VAL A 48 -6.50 -7.26 4.40
C VAL A 48 -6.77 -8.47 3.53
N LEU A 49 -7.44 -9.49 4.09
CA LEU A 49 -7.84 -10.68 3.35
C LEU A 49 -8.81 -10.36 2.21
N GLY A 50 -8.51 -10.85 1.02
CA GLY A 50 -9.44 -10.86 -0.11
C GLY A 50 -10.53 -11.95 0.02
N ASP A 51 -11.51 -11.88 -0.87
CA ASP A 51 -12.49 -12.94 -1.13
C ASP A 51 -12.08 -13.72 -2.39
N HIS A 52 -11.29 -14.77 -2.19
CA HIS A 52 -10.82 -15.66 -3.25
C HIS A 52 -10.79 -17.13 -2.79
N ARG A 53 -10.51 -18.05 -3.71
CA ARG A 53 -10.51 -19.51 -3.43
C ARG A 53 -9.39 -19.95 -2.49
N ILE A 54 -8.32 -19.17 -2.42
CA ILE A 54 -7.17 -19.35 -1.53
C ILE A 54 -6.92 -18.05 -0.78
N ASN A 55 -6.13 -18.11 0.30
CA ASN A 55 -5.77 -16.92 1.08
C ASN A 55 -4.92 -15.97 0.24
N VAL A 56 -5.47 -14.80 -0.03
CA VAL A 56 -4.87 -13.70 -0.78
C VAL A 56 -5.08 -12.41 0.00
N PHE A 57 -4.20 -11.43 -0.24
CA PHE A 57 -4.23 -10.17 0.50
C PHE A 57 -4.18 -8.98 -0.44
N ALA A 58 -4.97 -7.96 -0.10
CA ALA A 58 -4.64 -6.60 -0.48
C ALA A 58 -3.70 -6.00 0.57
N TYR A 59 -2.75 -5.18 0.13
CA TYR A 59 -1.79 -4.50 1.00
C TYR A 59 -1.90 -2.99 0.82
N ARG A 60 -1.91 -2.25 1.92
CA ARG A 60 -1.60 -0.82 1.91
C ARG A 60 -0.21 -0.58 2.46
N VAL A 61 0.54 0.27 1.77
CA VAL A 61 1.87 0.74 2.16
C VAL A 61 1.79 2.25 2.34
N ASP A 62 2.04 2.71 3.55
CA ASP A 62 2.08 4.13 3.91
C ASP A 62 3.51 4.56 4.23
N ILE A 63 3.92 5.71 3.70
CA ILE A 63 5.13 6.44 4.08
C ILE A 63 4.69 7.70 4.83
N LYS A 64 4.93 7.73 6.13
CA LYS A 64 4.58 8.89 6.95
C LYS A 64 5.47 10.09 6.62
N ARG A 65 4.88 11.28 6.59
CA ARG A 65 5.61 12.54 6.41
C ARG A 65 5.57 13.37 7.69
N ARG A 66 6.70 13.38 8.39
CA ARG A 66 6.88 14.20 9.60
C ARG A 66 6.62 15.69 9.32
N GLY A 67 6.17 16.43 10.35
CA GLY A 67 5.99 17.88 10.28
C GLY A 67 7.27 18.63 9.91
N LYS A 68 7.13 19.88 9.44
CA LYS A 68 8.29 20.77 9.27
C LYS A 68 8.86 21.09 10.66
N PHE A 69 10.18 21.24 10.75
CA PHE A 69 10.82 21.70 11.99
C PHE A 69 10.35 23.13 12.30
N ASP A 70 9.95 23.37 13.54
CA ASP A 70 9.48 24.65 14.03
C ASP A 70 10.43 25.18 15.10
N VAL A 71 11.23 26.17 14.71
CA VAL A 71 12.19 26.85 15.57
C VAL A 71 11.50 27.49 16.78
N LYS A 72 10.36 28.15 16.56
CA LYS A 72 9.63 28.83 17.64
C LYS A 72 9.10 27.82 18.64
N LYS A 73 8.59 26.69 18.16
CA LYS A 73 8.12 25.59 19.02
C LYS A 73 9.26 24.96 19.81
N ALA A 74 10.41 24.73 19.18
CA ALA A 74 11.59 24.19 19.86
C ALA A 74 12.12 25.13 20.95
N GLU A 75 12.17 26.43 20.67
CA GLU A 75 12.57 27.47 21.65
C GLU A 75 11.55 27.58 22.79
N ALA A 76 10.25 27.56 22.49
CA ALA A 76 9.19 27.61 23.52
C ALA A 76 9.21 26.38 24.44
N ASN A 77 9.63 25.21 23.95
CA ASN A 77 9.78 23.98 24.74
C ASN A 77 11.17 23.86 25.41
N ASN A 78 12.01 24.91 25.37
CA ASN A 78 13.36 24.91 25.93
C ASN A 78 14.22 23.73 25.43
N VAL A 79 14.04 23.31 24.17
CA VAL A 79 14.79 22.20 23.58
C VAL A 79 16.19 22.69 23.19
N PRO A 80 17.29 22.10 23.70
CA PRO A 80 18.63 22.54 23.35
C PRO A 80 18.93 22.36 21.85
N LYS A 81 19.53 23.38 21.23
CA LYS A 81 19.87 23.39 19.79
C LYS A 81 20.75 22.20 19.37
N THR A 82 21.57 21.69 20.28
CA THR A 82 22.45 20.53 20.07
C THR A 82 21.71 19.24 19.74
N ILE A 83 20.42 19.12 20.11
CA ILE A 83 19.62 17.91 19.88
C ILE A 83 18.52 18.09 18.83
N TRP A 84 18.39 19.26 18.20
CA TRP A 84 17.34 19.53 17.21
C TRP A 84 17.40 18.58 16.01
N SER A 85 18.58 18.40 15.42
CA SER A 85 18.78 17.49 14.28
C SER A 85 18.51 16.03 14.65
N LYS A 86 18.87 15.65 15.88
CA LYS A 86 18.64 14.30 16.41
C LYS A 86 17.15 14.04 16.59
N LEU A 87 16.41 14.96 17.21
CA LEU A 87 14.95 14.86 17.35
C LEU A 87 14.24 14.80 16.00
N GLN A 88 14.71 15.57 15.01
CA GLN A 88 14.13 15.54 13.66
C GLN A 88 14.35 14.20 12.93
N LYS A 89 15.48 13.52 13.17
CA LYS A 89 15.85 12.24 12.52
C LYS A 89 15.38 11.01 13.28
N GLU A 90 15.63 10.95 14.58
CA GLU A 90 15.42 9.77 15.42
C GLU A 90 14.06 9.78 16.14
N GLY A 91 13.41 10.95 16.23
CA GLY A 91 12.08 11.07 16.86
C GLY A 91 12.13 11.34 18.35
N GLU A 92 13.14 10.85 19.06
CA GLU A 92 13.35 11.10 20.49
C GLU A 92 14.83 11.08 20.87
N THR A 93 15.19 11.72 21.98
CA THR A 93 16.51 11.58 22.61
C THR A 93 16.46 11.92 24.09
N ILE A 94 17.40 11.39 24.85
CA ILE A 94 17.64 11.78 26.23
C ILE A 94 18.86 12.70 26.28
N LEU A 95 18.76 13.81 27.01
CA LEU A 95 19.86 14.72 27.30
C LEU A 95 19.79 15.11 28.78
N ASN A 96 20.88 14.86 29.53
CA ASN A 96 20.96 15.13 30.97
C ASN A 96 19.81 14.51 31.79
N GLY A 97 19.38 13.30 31.42
CA GLY A 97 18.27 12.60 32.09
C GLY A 97 16.87 13.09 31.70
N ILE A 98 16.75 14.12 30.85
CA ILE A 98 15.46 14.62 30.34
C ILE A 98 15.19 13.98 28.97
N LYS A 99 13.99 13.40 28.80
CA LYS A 99 13.51 12.88 27.51
C LYS A 99 12.91 14.01 26.69
N TYR A 100 13.39 14.18 25.47
CA TYR A 100 12.86 15.09 24.47
C TYR A 100 12.27 14.28 23.31
N THR A 101 11.17 14.79 22.73
CA THR A 101 10.49 14.12 21.63
C THR A 101 10.25 15.06 20.45
N SER A 102 10.04 14.50 19.28
CA SER A 102 9.89 15.27 18.03
C SER A 102 8.67 16.18 18.04
N GLU A 103 7.63 15.85 18.80
CA GLU A 103 6.43 16.67 18.97
C GLU A 103 6.74 18.03 19.60
N MET A 104 7.86 18.15 20.34
CA MET A 104 8.32 19.41 20.93
C MET A 104 8.94 20.37 19.89
N VAL A 105 9.34 19.86 18.71
CA VAL A 105 10.09 20.61 17.71
C VAL A 105 9.50 20.56 16.31
N LEU A 106 8.53 19.70 16.05
CA LEU A 106 7.87 19.57 14.75
C LEU A 106 6.49 20.23 14.75
N GLY A 107 6.13 20.85 13.64
CA GLY A 107 4.76 21.30 13.34
C GLY A 107 3.81 20.13 13.06
N ASN A 108 2.61 20.44 12.57
CA ASN A 108 1.58 19.43 12.28
C ASN A 108 2.08 18.36 11.30
N GLU A 109 1.55 17.14 11.44
CA GLU A 109 1.78 16.07 10.48
C GLU A 109 1.39 16.51 9.07
N ARG A 110 2.19 16.11 8.09
CA ARG A 110 1.93 16.39 6.68
C ARG A 110 1.38 15.14 6.03
N LYS A 111 0.61 15.30 4.95
CA LYS A 111 0.16 14.18 4.13
C LYS A 111 1.38 13.33 3.74
N GLY A 112 1.30 12.04 4.06
CA GLY A 112 2.25 11.01 3.66
C GLY A 112 2.07 10.62 2.20
N ILE A 113 2.65 9.48 1.84
CA ILE A 113 2.33 8.78 0.59
C ILE A 113 1.67 7.46 0.96
N SER A 114 0.60 7.11 0.26
CA SER A 114 -0.15 5.88 0.46
C SER A 114 -0.34 5.15 -0.87
N VAL A 115 0.06 3.89 -0.94
CA VAL A 115 -0.18 3.02 -2.10
C VAL A 115 -0.91 1.77 -1.63
N THR A 116 -2.01 1.42 -2.31
CA THR A 116 -2.73 0.17 -2.06
C THR A 116 -2.58 -0.75 -3.26
N TYR A 117 -2.25 -2.01 -3.01
CA TYR A 117 -2.11 -3.06 -4.01
C TYR A 117 -3.07 -4.19 -3.68
N CYS A 118 -4.05 -4.42 -4.55
CA CYS A 118 -5.07 -5.45 -4.43
C CYS A 118 -4.87 -6.48 -5.54
N THR A 119 -4.55 -7.70 -5.13
CA THR A 119 -4.47 -8.87 -6.02
C THR A 119 -5.86 -9.44 -6.29
N ASP A 120 -5.88 -10.67 -6.81
CA ASP A 120 -7.01 -11.57 -7.00
C ASP A 120 -8.01 -11.51 -5.83
N THR A 121 -9.24 -11.08 -6.05
CA THR A 121 -10.35 -11.05 -5.09
C THR A 121 -11.66 -10.59 -5.76
N ARG A 122 -12.80 -10.97 -5.19
CA ARG A 122 -14.06 -10.23 -5.42
C ARG A 122 -14.03 -8.85 -4.74
N PRO A 123 -14.86 -7.90 -5.19
CA PRO A 123 -15.02 -6.60 -4.53
C PRO A 123 -15.40 -6.79 -3.07
N LYS A 124 -14.74 -6.05 -2.19
CA LYS A 124 -14.88 -6.20 -0.74
C LYS A 124 -14.72 -4.85 -0.05
N TYR A 125 -15.63 -4.54 0.88
CA TYR A 125 -15.69 -3.23 1.53
C TYR A 125 -14.44 -2.93 2.37
N GLU A 126 -13.86 -3.95 3.01
CA GLU A 126 -12.64 -3.81 3.79
C GLU A 126 -11.44 -3.41 2.92
N ILE A 127 -11.44 -3.75 1.63
CA ILE A 127 -10.41 -3.29 0.68
C ILE A 127 -10.67 -1.83 0.27
N VAL A 128 -11.93 -1.41 0.15
CA VAL A 128 -12.28 0.01 -0.06
C VAL A 128 -11.80 0.85 1.13
N ASP A 129 -12.06 0.38 2.36
CA ASP A 129 -11.55 1.01 3.58
C ASP A 129 -10.03 1.03 3.64
N LEU A 130 -9.38 -0.07 3.24
CA LEU A 130 -7.93 -0.14 3.12
C LEU A 130 -7.40 0.88 2.11
N ALA A 131 -8.02 1.01 0.94
CA ALA A 131 -7.62 1.90 -0.15
C ALA A 131 -7.94 3.38 0.11
N ARG A 132 -8.66 3.70 1.19
CA ARG A 132 -9.22 5.03 1.42
C ARG A 132 -8.17 6.14 1.34
N LYS A 133 -8.34 7.07 0.41
CA LYS A 133 -7.44 8.21 0.15
C LYS A 133 -6.01 7.82 -0.19
N SER A 134 -5.78 6.63 -0.76
CA SER A 134 -4.47 6.27 -1.31
C SER A 134 -4.13 7.15 -2.52
N ASP A 135 -2.86 7.49 -2.68
CA ASP A 135 -2.35 8.22 -3.84
C ASP A 135 -2.36 7.36 -5.11
N LEU A 136 -2.24 6.04 -4.93
CA LEU A 136 -2.38 5.06 -6.00
C LEU A 136 -3.07 3.81 -5.46
N PHE A 137 -4.10 3.35 -6.15
CA PHE A 137 -4.70 2.06 -5.95
C PHE A 137 -4.43 1.18 -7.17
N VAL A 138 -3.58 0.18 -7.02
CA VAL A 138 -3.37 -0.86 -8.03
C VAL A 138 -4.32 -1.99 -7.70
N CYS A 139 -5.26 -2.28 -8.59
CA CYS A 139 -6.32 -3.25 -8.36
C CYS A 139 -6.44 -4.21 -9.53
N GLU A 140 -6.79 -5.46 -9.24
CA GLU A 140 -7.12 -6.42 -10.29
C GLU A 140 -8.33 -5.96 -11.10
N GLY A 141 -8.33 -6.33 -12.38
CA GLY A 141 -9.47 -6.26 -13.27
C GLY A 141 -9.32 -7.41 -14.24
N MET A 142 -9.80 -8.59 -13.87
CA MET A 142 -9.70 -9.78 -14.73
C MET A 142 -10.49 -9.63 -16.02
N TYR A 143 -11.68 -9.03 -15.97
CA TYR A 143 -12.58 -8.93 -17.11
C TYR A 143 -12.97 -7.48 -17.40
N GLY A 144 -12.78 -7.03 -18.64
CA GLY A 144 -13.15 -5.68 -19.07
C GLY A 144 -14.63 -5.50 -19.40
N ASP A 145 -15.32 -6.59 -19.73
CA ASP A 145 -16.72 -6.59 -20.15
C ASP A 145 -17.65 -7.03 -19.01
N ASP A 146 -18.66 -6.21 -18.72
CA ASP A 146 -19.63 -6.45 -17.65
C ASP A 146 -20.49 -7.70 -17.88
N GLU A 147 -20.63 -8.18 -19.12
CA GLU A 147 -21.29 -9.46 -19.42
C GLU A 147 -20.55 -10.67 -18.80
N LYS A 148 -19.28 -10.50 -18.41
CA LYS A 148 -18.49 -11.53 -17.74
C LYS A 148 -18.75 -11.62 -16.24
N LEU A 149 -19.68 -10.84 -15.67
CA LEU A 149 -20.00 -10.89 -14.24
C LEU A 149 -20.20 -12.32 -13.69
N PRO A 150 -20.91 -13.24 -14.37
CA PRO A 150 -21.05 -14.61 -13.88
C PRO A 150 -19.69 -15.32 -13.72
N LYS A 151 -18.76 -15.12 -14.65
CA LYS A 151 -17.40 -15.67 -14.57
C LYS A 151 -16.58 -14.98 -13.48
N ALA A 152 -16.69 -13.65 -13.35
CA ALA A 152 -16.03 -12.90 -12.30
C ALA A 152 -16.40 -13.46 -10.91
N ILE A 153 -17.69 -13.72 -10.68
CA ILE A 153 -18.19 -14.34 -9.44
C ILE A 153 -17.70 -15.79 -9.30
N GLU A 154 -17.84 -16.62 -10.33
CA GLU A 154 -17.45 -18.04 -10.32
C GLU A 154 -15.96 -18.23 -10.00
N TYR A 155 -15.10 -17.43 -10.62
CA TYR A 155 -13.65 -17.50 -10.48
C TYR A 155 -13.09 -16.57 -9.42
N LYS A 156 -13.94 -15.82 -8.71
CA LYS A 156 -13.57 -14.91 -7.62
C LYS A 156 -12.58 -13.81 -8.03
N HIS A 157 -12.89 -13.12 -9.13
CA HIS A 157 -12.13 -11.99 -9.69
C HIS A 157 -13.02 -10.79 -9.95
N MET A 158 -12.46 -9.62 -10.31
CA MET A 158 -13.23 -8.40 -10.59
C MET A 158 -13.46 -8.13 -12.08
N LEU A 159 -14.54 -7.39 -12.34
CA LEU A 159 -14.69 -6.60 -13.55
C LEU A 159 -13.90 -5.28 -13.42
N PHE A 160 -13.57 -4.66 -14.56
CA PHE A 160 -12.97 -3.32 -14.58
C PHE A 160 -13.87 -2.29 -13.90
N SER A 161 -15.18 -2.37 -14.15
CA SER A 161 -16.21 -1.50 -13.56
C SER A 161 -16.30 -1.64 -12.03
N GLU A 162 -16.07 -2.84 -11.50
CA GLU A 162 -16.10 -3.08 -10.06
C GLU A 162 -14.87 -2.51 -9.35
N ALA A 163 -13.69 -2.69 -9.94
CA ALA A 163 -12.47 -2.06 -9.43
C ALA A 163 -12.56 -0.53 -9.47
N ALA A 164 -13.16 0.03 -10.53
CA ALA A 164 -13.43 1.48 -10.63
C ALA A 164 -14.40 1.98 -9.56
N ASN A 165 -15.47 1.24 -9.28
CA ASN A 165 -16.39 1.56 -8.19
C ASN A 165 -15.67 1.55 -6.82
N MET A 166 -14.79 0.57 -6.59
CA MET A 166 -13.99 0.54 -5.35
C MET A 166 -13.06 1.74 -5.25
N ALA A 167 -12.40 2.13 -6.34
CA ALA A 167 -11.54 3.32 -6.38
C ALA A 167 -12.33 4.60 -6.08
N HIS A 168 -13.49 4.75 -6.70
CA HIS A 168 -14.40 5.87 -6.46
C HIS A 168 -14.82 5.96 -4.98
N LEU A 169 -15.32 4.85 -4.41
CA LEU A 169 -15.76 4.79 -3.01
C LEU A 169 -14.62 5.01 -2.01
N ALA A 170 -13.39 4.64 -2.38
CA ALA A 170 -12.20 4.83 -1.57
C ALA A 170 -11.65 6.27 -1.66
N GLU A 171 -12.14 7.12 -2.57
CA GLU A 171 -11.59 8.46 -2.81
C GLU A 171 -10.07 8.41 -3.10
N VAL A 172 -9.62 7.41 -3.86
CA VAL A 172 -8.21 7.31 -4.25
C VAL A 172 -7.86 8.40 -5.25
N SER A 173 -6.58 8.77 -5.33
CA SER A 173 -6.15 9.77 -6.31
C SER A 173 -6.05 9.19 -7.72
N GLU A 174 -5.66 7.92 -7.88
CA GLU A 174 -5.52 7.23 -9.17
C GLU A 174 -5.73 5.72 -9.02
N LEU A 175 -6.31 5.09 -10.04
CA LEU A 175 -6.52 3.65 -10.15
C LEU A 175 -5.66 3.09 -11.27
N TRP A 176 -4.88 2.05 -10.99
CA TRP A 176 -4.25 1.20 -11.99
C TRP A 176 -4.95 -0.15 -12.03
N LEU A 177 -5.49 -0.50 -13.19
CA LEU A 177 -6.00 -1.85 -13.44
C LEU A 177 -4.86 -2.77 -13.86
N THR A 178 -4.86 -4.00 -13.36
CA THR A 178 -3.89 -5.05 -13.70
C THR A 178 -4.55 -6.43 -13.65
N HIS A 179 -3.77 -7.50 -13.86
CA HIS A 179 -4.23 -8.89 -13.76
C HIS A 179 -5.37 -9.22 -14.74
N PHE A 180 -5.19 -8.83 -16.00
CA PHE A 180 -6.16 -9.04 -17.06
C PHE A 180 -6.26 -10.50 -17.49
N SER A 181 -7.45 -10.90 -17.95
CA SER A 181 -7.64 -12.21 -18.57
C SER A 181 -6.69 -12.39 -19.75
N PRO A 182 -5.99 -13.54 -19.87
CA PRO A 182 -5.17 -13.85 -21.04
C PRO A 182 -5.95 -13.90 -22.37
N SER A 183 -7.28 -13.91 -22.31
CA SER A 183 -8.16 -13.87 -23.49
C SER A 183 -8.40 -12.46 -24.04
N ILE A 184 -8.08 -11.42 -23.26
CA ILE A 184 -8.18 -10.02 -23.69
C ILE A 184 -6.88 -9.67 -24.42
N LEU A 185 -6.98 -9.40 -25.73
CA LEU A 185 -5.83 -9.03 -26.56
C LEU A 185 -5.31 -7.62 -26.22
N ASP A 186 -6.23 -6.66 -26.10
CA ASP A 186 -5.93 -5.30 -25.69
C ASP A 186 -6.88 -4.83 -24.58
N PRO A 187 -6.43 -4.81 -23.32
CA PRO A 187 -7.23 -4.31 -22.20
C PRO A 187 -7.67 -2.85 -22.35
N ALA A 188 -6.98 -2.04 -23.16
CA ALA A 188 -7.35 -0.65 -23.37
C ALA A 188 -8.69 -0.49 -24.10
N GLU A 189 -9.12 -1.49 -24.89
CA GLU A 189 -10.43 -1.48 -25.56
C GLU A 189 -11.61 -1.44 -24.58
N TYR A 190 -11.38 -1.85 -23.33
CA TYR A 190 -12.39 -1.89 -22.26
C TYR A 190 -12.22 -0.77 -21.24
N SER A 191 -11.36 0.22 -21.50
CA SER A 191 -11.05 1.26 -20.50
C SER A 191 -12.28 2.07 -20.08
N SER A 192 -13.25 2.28 -21.00
CA SER A 192 -14.46 3.05 -20.73
C SER A 192 -15.28 2.50 -19.57
N PHE A 193 -15.35 1.17 -19.41
CA PHE A 193 -16.07 0.51 -18.32
C PHE A 193 -15.56 0.93 -16.94
N ALA A 194 -14.29 1.33 -16.84
CA ALA A 194 -13.72 1.87 -15.61
C ALA A 194 -13.67 3.39 -15.60
N SER A 195 -13.22 4.02 -16.68
CA SER A 195 -12.99 5.48 -16.70
C SER A 195 -14.28 6.30 -16.63
N GLU A 196 -15.43 5.75 -17.07
CA GLU A 196 -16.73 6.42 -16.90
C GLU A 196 -17.18 6.46 -15.42
N ILE A 197 -16.73 5.50 -14.60
CA ILE A 197 -17.01 5.43 -13.17
C ILE A 197 -15.97 6.20 -12.36
N PHE A 198 -14.70 6.09 -12.75
CA PHE A 198 -13.58 6.75 -12.12
C PHE A 198 -12.59 7.27 -13.18
N GLU A 199 -12.69 8.56 -13.48
CA GLU A 199 -11.96 9.21 -14.60
C GLU A 199 -10.45 8.97 -14.56
N ASN A 200 -9.82 9.04 -13.38
CA ASN A 200 -8.37 8.83 -13.23
C ASN A 200 -7.99 7.34 -13.15
N THR A 201 -8.48 6.56 -14.12
CA THR A 201 -8.13 5.15 -14.30
C THR A 201 -7.06 5.01 -15.37
N VAL A 202 -6.06 4.16 -15.10
CA VAL A 202 -5.03 3.77 -16.05
C VAL A 202 -5.02 2.26 -16.24
N ILE A 203 -4.98 1.83 -17.49
CA ILE A 203 -4.77 0.42 -17.84
C ILE A 203 -3.28 0.10 -17.72
N GLY A 204 -2.94 -0.77 -16.78
CA GLY A 204 -1.56 -1.17 -16.51
C GLY A 204 -0.93 -1.88 -17.70
N THR A 205 0.39 -1.74 -17.84
CA THR A 205 1.18 -2.46 -18.85
C THR A 205 2.48 -2.95 -18.23
N ASP A 206 3.11 -3.95 -18.86
CA ASP A 206 4.40 -4.45 -18.41
C ASP A 206 5.44 -3.34 -18.36
N ARG A 207 6.18 -3.30 -17.23
CA ARG A 207 7.24 -2.32 -16.95
C ARG A 207 6.74 -0.87 -16.79
N MET A 208 5.43 -0.65 -16.63
CA MET A 208 4.89 0.65 -16.27
C MET A 208 5.46 1.12 -14.92
N THR A 209 5.79 2.42 -14.83
CA THR A 209 6.33 3.02 -13.60
C THR A 209 5.67 4.37 -13.32
N LYS A 210 5.63 4.74 -12.04
CA LYS A 210 5.16 6.06 -11.60
C LYS A 210 5.97 6.54 -10.42
N THR A 211 6.26 7.84 -10.43
CA THR A 211 6.84 8.54 -9.29
C THR A 211 5.73 9.29 -8.55
N ILE A 212 5.54 8.96 -7.27
CA ILE A 212 4.65 9.69 -6.37
C ILE A 212 5.53 10.58 -5.50
N CYS A 213 5.33 11.89 -5.62
CA CYS A 213 6.03 12.87 -4.81
C CYS A 213 5.15 13.31 -3.66
N PHE A 214 5.74 13.63 -2.52
CA PHE A 214 5.00 14.36 -1.49
C PHE A 214 4.52 15.70 -2.04
N ASP A 215 3.32 16.11 -1.64
CA ASP A 215 2.80 17.42 -2.02
C ASP A 215 3.82 18.52 -1.70
N LYS A 216 3.97 19.45 -2.65
CA LYS A 216 4.76 20.66 -2.43
C LYS A 216 4.12 21.37 -1.24
N ALA A 217 4.91 21.57 -0.19
CA ALA A 217 4.38 22.17 1.02
C ALA A 217 3.99 23.61 0.69
N THR A 218 2.70 23.91 0.76
CA THR A 218 2.22 25.26 0.97
C THR A 218 2.76 25.84 2.27
#